data_AF-A0A629KL20-F1
#
_entry.id   AF-A0A629KL20-F1
#
_cell.length_a   1.000
_cell.length_b   1.000
_cell.length_c   1.000
_cell.angle_alpha   90.00
_cell.angle_beta   90.00
_cell.angle_gamma   90.00
#
_symmetry.space_group_name_H-M   'P 1'
#
loop_
_entity.id
_entity.type
_entity.pdbx_description
1 polymer ?
#
loop_
_entity_poly.entity_id
_entity_poly.type
_entity_poly.pdbx_seq_one_letter_code
_entity_poly.pdbx_strand_id
1 'polypeptide(L)'
;LPYDDIISGKYQFVDNKIIPRTYNEVELTQITNAEKSKKLKLANEKIRPLQDAVDLGIATDEEIQKLGAWKRYRVEINRIDTSNLLDISWPLPPDV
;
A
#
# COMPACT_ATOMS: atom_id res chain seq x y z
N LEU A 1 -2.93 13.31 25.19
CA LEU A 1 -2.93 12.87 23.77
C LEU A 1 -3.48 14.02 22.93
N PRO A 2 -2.85 14.38 21.80
CA PRO A 2 -3.40 15.38 20.91
C PRO A 2 -4.77 14.93 20.40
N TYR A 3 -5.73 15.85 20.36
CA TYR A 3 -7.15 15.59 20.11
C TYR A 3 -7.42 14.89 18.75
N ASP A 4 -6.56 15.13 17.76
CA ASP A 4 -6.67 14.57 16.40
C ASP A 4 -6.54 13.03 16.36
N ASP A 5 -5.81 12.45 17.30
CA ASP A 5 -5.60 11.00 17.36
C ASP A 5 -6.88 10.24 17.76
N ILE A 6 -7.76 10.87 18.56
CA ILE A 6 -9.03 10.28 19.03
C ILE A 6 -10.05 10.20 17.88
N ILE A 7 -10.05 11.19 16.97
CA ILE A 7 -10.97 11.26 15.83
C ILE A 7 -10.58 10.26 14.72
N SER A 8 -9.30 9.86 14.66
CA SER A 8 -8.77 8.95 13.63
C SER A 8 -9.21 7.48 13.77
N GLY A 9 -9.86 7.10 14.88
CA GLY A 9 -10.29 5.72 15.14
C GLY A 9 -9.15 4.75 15.51
N LYS A 10 -7.94 5.28 15.75
CA LYS A 10 -6.75 4.51 16.17
C LYS A 10 -6.73 4.14 17.66
N TYR A 11 -7.58 4.80 18.46
CA TYR A 11 -7.66 4.61 19.90
C TYR A 11 -9.11 4.39 20.34
N GLN A 12 -9.28 3.59 21.39
CA GLN A 12 -10.57 3.29 22.02
C GLN A 12 -10.51 3.64 23.51
N PHE A 13 -11.64 4.04 24.08
CA PHE A 13 -11.76 4.32 25.50
C PHE A 13 -12.34 3.10 26.21
N VAL A 14 -11.53 2.43 27.03
CA VAL A 14 -11.90 1.22 27.79
C VAL A 14 -11.45 1.43 29.23
N ASP A 15 -12.36 1.25 30.21
CA ASP A 15 -12.11 1.38 31.65
C ASP A 15 -11.35 2.65 32.05
N ASN A 16 -11.84 3.82 31.62
CA ASN A 16 -11.23 5.14 31.82
C ASN A 16 -9.82 5.32 31.23
N LYS A 17 -9.37 4.42 30.35
CA LYS A 17 -8.07 4.49 29.68
C LYS A 17 -8.24 4.57 28.16
N ILE A 18 -7.40 5.39 27.53
CA ILE A 18 -7.26 5.42 26.07
C ILE A 18 -6.23 4.34 25.71
N ILE A 19 -6.69 3.25 25.08
CA ILE A 19 -5.83 2.17 24.59
C ILE A 19 -5.83 2.16 23.06
N PRO A 20 -4.75 1.69 22.40
CA PRO A 20 -4.80 1.42 20.97
C PRO A 20 -6.00 0.52 20.66
N ARG A 21 -6.70 0.81 19.56
CA ARG A 21 -7.79 -0.05 19.12
C ARG A 21 -7.21 -1.44 18.81
N THR A 22 -7.67 -2.43 19.53
CA THR A 22 -7.45 -3.84 19.19
C THR A 22 -8.46 -4.17 18.10
N TYR A 23 -8.01 -4.14 16.85
CA TYR A 23 -8.81 -4.61 15.73
C TYR A 23 -9.01 -6.12 15.86
N ASN A 24 -10.23 -6.59 15.59
CA ASN A 24 -10.44 -8.03 15.44
C ASN A 24 -9.85 -8.52 14.10
N GLU A 25 -9.70 -9.83 13.92
CA GLU A 25 -9.09 -10.42 12.72
C GLU A 25 -9.79 -9.99 11.41
N VAL A 26 -11.11 -9.81 11.45
CA VAL A 26 -11.89 -9.36 10.29
C VAL A 26 -11.54 -7.92 9.91
N GLU A 27 -11.47 -7.02 10.89
CA GLU A 27 -11.08 -5.63 10.68
C GLU A 27 -9.62 -5.52 10.21
N LEU A 28 -8.69 -6.28 10.79
CA LEU A 28 -7.28 -6.34 10.36
C LEU A 28 -7.16 -6.81 8.90
N THR A 29 -7.95 -7.81 8.53
CA THR A 29 -8.00 -8.32 7.15
C THR A 29 -8.49 -7.26 6.18
N GLN A 30 -9.55 -6.52 6.55
CA GLN A 30 -10.09 -5.43 5.73
C GLN A 30 -9.08 -4.30 5.54
N ILE A 31 -8.44 -3.84 6.63
CA ILE A 31 -7.41 -2.80 6.59
C ILE A 31 -6.25 -3.21 5.70
N THR A 32 -5.76 -4.45 5.87
CA THR A 32 -4.67 -5.01 5.09
C THR A 32 -5.00 -5.08 3.60
N ASN A 33 -6.19 -5.58 3.26
CA ASN A 33 -6.63 -5.68 1.86
C ASN A 33 -6.84 -4.29 1.25
N ALA A 34 -7.32 -3.32 2.02
CA ALA A 34 -7.43 -1.93 1.59
C ALA A 34 -6.05 -1.31 1.31
N GLU A 35 -5.04 -1.56 2.15
CA GLU A 35 -3.66 -1.15 1.89
C GLU A 35 -3.09 -1.79 0.62
N LYS A 36 -3.26 -3.12 0.45
CA LYS A 36 -2.86 -3.83 -0.76
C LYS A 36 -3.45 -3.18 -2.00
N SER A 37 -4.77 -2.95 -1.98
CA SER A 37 -5.50 -2.30 -3.08
C SER A 37 -4.99 -0.90 -3.38
N LYS A 38 -4.76 -0.07 -2.34
CA LYS A 38 -4.21 1.28 -2.49
C LYS A 38 -2.82 1.26 -3.15
N LYS A 39 -1.95 0.36 -2.72
CA LYS A 39 -0.58 0.24 -3.26
C LYS A 39 -0.57 -0.27 -4.71
N LEU A 40 -1.43 -1.24 -5.03
CA LEU A 40 -1.61 -1.72 -6.41
C LEU A 40 -2.18 -0.63 -7.32
N LYS A 41 -3.14 0.17 -6.84
CA LYS A 41 -3.69 1.30 -7.57
C LYS A 41 -2.60 2.33 -7.90
N LEU A 42 -1.79 2.72 -6.91
CA LEU A 42 -0.65 3.62 -7.12
C LEU A 42 0.31 3.07 -8.19
N ALA A 43 0.67 1.79 -8.10
CA ALA A 43 1.56 1.17 -9.08
C ALA A 43 0.95 1.20 -10.49
N ASN A 44 -0.34 0.89 -10.64
CA ASN A 44 -1.03 0.93 -11.93
C ASN A 44 -1.12 2.35 -12.51
N GLU A 45 -1.37 3.36 -11.68
CA GLU A 45 -1.39 4.78 -12.09
C GLU A 45 -0.05 5.25 -12.63
N LYS A 46 1.06 4.75 -12.08
CA LYS A 46 2.43 5.04 -12.57
C LYS A 46 2.80 4.21 -13.79
N ILE A 47 2.42 2.94 -13.84
CA ILE A 47 2.73 2.03 -14.95
C ILE A 47 2.04 2.47 -16.25
N ARG A 48 0.77 2.91 -16.20
CA ARG A 48 -0.01 3.21 -17.42
C ARG A 48 0.68 4.20 -18.38
N PRO A 49 1.04 5.44 -17.97
CA PRO A 49 1.69 6.37 -18.89
C PRO A 49 3.07 5.89 -19.38
N LEU A 50 3.83 5.19 -18.54
CA LEU A 50 5.13 4.62 -18.92
C LEU A 50 4.97 3.49 -19.95
N GLN A 51 3.93 2.67 -19.80
CA GLN A 51 3.60 1.63 -20.75
C GLN A 51 3.10 2.23 -22.07
N ASP A 52 2.28 3.28 -22.02
CA ASP A 52 1.82 4.00 -23.23
C ASP A 52 3.03 4.53 -24.03
N ALA A 53 4.05 5.09 -23.36
CA ALA A 53 5.27 5.55 -24.01
C ALA A 53 6.06 4.40 -24.68
N VAL A 54 6.13 3.23 -24.02
CA VAL A 54 6.77 2.03 -24.59
C VAL A 54 6.00 1.51 -25.79
N ASP A 55 4.67 1.43 -25.68
CA ASP A 55 3.78 0.92 -26.72
C ASP A 55 3.77 1.83 -27.96
N LEU A 56 3.92 3.14 -27.75
CA LEU A 56 4.09 4.14 -28.81
C LEU A 56 5.52 4.21 -29.38
N GLY A 57 6.49 3.50 -28.79
CA GLY A 57 7.88 3.52 -29.21
C GLY A 57 8.60 4.85 -28.95
N ILE A 58 8.10 5.66 -28.00
CA ILE A 58 8.66 6.98 -27.64
C ILE A 58 9.27 7.02 -26.24
N ALA A 59 9.29 5.89 -25.53
CA ALA A 59 9.85 5.81 -24.19
C ALA A 59 11.37 6.09 -24.18
N THR A 60 11.78 6.90 -23.21
CA THR A 60 13.19 7.11 -22.87
C THR A 60 13.74 5.95 -22.05
N ASP A 61 15.08 5.82 -22.01
CA ASP A 61 15.75 4.81 -21.16
C ASP A 61 15.40 4.96 -19.67
N GLU A 62 15.17 6.20 -19.22
CA GLU A 62 14.71 6.49 -17.87
C GLU A 62 13.29 5.96 -17.62
N GLU A 63 12.36 6.19 -18.55
CA GLU A 63 10.99 5.68 -18.46
C GLU A 63 10.93 4.15 -18.48
N ILE A 64 11.80 3.50 -19.26
CA ILE A 64 11.92 2.03 -19.29
C ILE A 64 12.40 1.50 -17.93
N GLN A 65 13.39 2.15 -17.31
CA GLN A 65 13.86 1.78 -15.96
C GLN A 65 12.76 1.99 -14.92
N LYS A 66 12.05 3.12 -14.97
CA LYS A 66 10.89 3.41 -14.11
C LYS A 66 9.81 2.35 -14.25
N LEU A 67 9.46 1.98 -15.49
CA LEU A 67 8.45 0.98 -15.78
C LEU A 67 8.83 -0.38 -15.18
N GLY A 68 10.10 -0.77 -15.30
CA GLY A 68 10.63 -1.98 -14.69
C GLY A 68 10.51 -1.97 -13.16
N ALA A 69 10.92 -0.87 -12.51
CA ALA A 69 10.84 -0.73 -11.06
C ALA A 69 9.39 -0.78 -10.54
N TRP A 70 8.46 -0.05 -11.17
CA TRP A 70 7.05 -0.07 -10.79
C TRP A 70 6.38 -1.43 -11.03
N LYS A 71 6.73 -2.13 -12.12
CA LYS A 71 6.25 -3.51 -12.36
C LYS A 71 6.74 -4.48 -11.29
N ARG A 72 8.01 -4.40 -10.86
CA ARG A 72 8.55 -5.21 -9.75
C ARG A 72 7.80 -4.96 -8.45
N TYR A 73 7.67 -3.69 -8.07
CA TYR A 73 6.91 -3.28 -6.88
C TYR A 73 5.46 -3.83 -6.89
N ARG A 74 4.76 -3.72 -8.02
CA ARG A 74 3.39 -4.28 -8.17
C ARG A 74 3.36 -5.80 -7.97
N VAL A 75 4.35 -6.52 -8.50
CA VAL A 75 4.44 -7.98 -8.35
C VAL A 75 4.73 -8.37 -6.90
N GLU A 76 5.64 -7.67 -6.23
CA GLU A 76 5.93 -7.90 -4.81
C GLU A 76 4.70 -7.72 -3.94
N ILE A 77 3.93 -6.64 -4.15
CA ILE A 77 2.67 -6.42 -3.43
C ILE A 77 1.67 -7.55 -3.70
N ASN A 78 1.52 -7.99 -4.95
CA ASN A 78 0.59 -9.08 -5.28
C ASN A 78 0.92 -10.38 -4.55
N ARG A 79 2.21 -10.66 -4.33
CA ARG A 79 2.71 -11.87 -3.64
C ARG A 79 2.55 -11.83 -2.12
N ILE A 80 2.28 -10.67 -1.52
CA ILE A 80 2.02 -10.59 -0.08
C ILE A 80 0.76 -11.37 0.25
N ASP A 81 0.91 -12.37 1.11
CA ASP A 81 -0.18 -13.13 1.71
C ASP A 81 -0.83 -12.29 2.80
N THR A 82 -2.08 -11.88 2.57
CA THR A 82 -2.84 -11.05 3.50
C THR A 82 -3.63 -11.86 4.54
N SER A 83 -3.48 -13.19 4.55
CA SER A 83 -4.08 -14.06 5.57
C SER A 83 -3.25 -14.14 6.85
N ASN A 84 -1.93 -13.90 6.78
CA ASN A 84 -1.05 -13.83 7.94
C ASN A 84 -0.83 -12.37 8.38
N LEU A 85 -1.74 -11.86 9.22
CA LEU A 85 -1.81 -10.45 9.62
C LEU A 85 -0.71 -10.03 10.61
N LEU A 86 0.07 -10.97 11.16
CA LEU A 86 1.07 -10.71 12.19
C LEU A 86 2.43 -10.28 11.62
N ASP A 87 2.69 -10.54 10.33
CA ASP A 87 4.00 -10.31 9.70
C ASP A 87 3.87 -9.79 8.26
N ILE A 88 3.17 -8.66 8.10
CA ILE A 88 3.04 -7.98 6.80
C ILE A 88 4.10 -6.89 6.69
N SER A 89 5.06 -7.12 5.81
CA SER A 89 6.03 -6.10 5.40
C SER A 89 5.75 -5.66 3.97
N TRP A 90 5.35 -4.40 3.80
CA TRP A 90 5.10 -3.84 2.47
C TRP A 90 6.41 -3.40 1.82
N PRO A 91 6.63 -3.69 0.51
CA PRO A 91 7.75 -3.11 -0.20
C PRO A 91 7.64 -1.58 -0.22
N LEU A 92 8.77 -0.91 -0.37
CA LEU A 92 8.81 0.53 -0.56
C LEU A 92 8.51 0.87 -2.03
N PRO A 93 7.75 1.95 -2.29
CA PRO A 93 7.58 2.43 -3.65
C PRO A 93 8.96 2.83 -4.22
N PRO A 94 9.21 2.61 -5.51
CA PRO A 94 10.48 2.97 -6.11
C PRO A 94 10.64 4.50 -6.15
N ASP A 95 11.83 4.96 -5.77
CA ASP A 95 12.29 6.34 -5.92
C ASP A 95 13.05 6.43 -7.24
N VAL A 96 12.27 6.57 -8.32
CA VAL A 96 12.77 6.58 -9.70
C VAL A 96 12.28 7.82 -10.42
#